data_AF-A0A529SH38-F1
#
_entry.id   AF-A0A529SH38-F1
#
_cell.length_a   1.000
_cell.length_b   1.000
_cell.length_c   1.000
_cell.angle_alpha   90.00
_cell.angle_beta   90.00
_cell.angle_gamma   90.00
#
_symmetry.space_group_name_H-M   'P 1'
#
loop_
_entity.id
_entity.type
_entity.pdbx_description
1 polymer ?
#
loop_
_entity_poly.entity_id
_entity_poly.type
_entity_poly.pdbx_seq_one_letter_code
_entity_poly.pdbx_strand_id
1 'polypeptide(L)'
;VKDGNITEHFWVVPFRRTEAGFVGILSNQPAEVHNVVLGQNIEFTRDDISDWGYTRNGHQVGSFTACVMFKRMSKEEADEMRTRFGFDC
;
A
#
# COMPACT_ATOMS: atom_id res chain seq x y z
N VAL A 1 0.02 -5.69 -8.75
CA VAL A 1 -0.57 -6.98 -9.19
C VAL A 1 -1.21 -6.77 -10.54
N LYS A 2 -1.05 -7.74 -11.45
CA LYS A 2 -1.62 -7.68 -12.80
C LYS A 2 -2.62 -8.81 -13.01
N ASP A 3 -3.75 -8.52 -13.62
CA ASP A 3 -4.78 -9.48 -14.03
C ASP A 3 -5.25 -9.12 -15.45
N GLY A 4 -4.80 -9.88 -16.45
CA GLY A 4 -4.98 -9.52 -17.85
C GLY A 4 -4.40 -8.13 -18.20
N ASN A 5 -5.27 -7.19 -18.56
CA ASN A 5 -4.92 -5.81 -18.88
C ASN A 5 -5.04 -4.85 -17.67
N ILE A 6 -5.52 -5.35 -16.53
CA ILE A 6 -5.74 -4.55 -15.32
C ILE A 6 -4.47 -4.63 -14.46
N THR A 7 -4.06 -3.49 -13.91
CA THR A 7 -2.97 -3.42 -12.94
C THR A 7 -3.42 -2.61 -11.73
N GLU A 8 -3.31 -3.22 -10.55
CA GLU A 8 -3.63 -2.60 -9.28
C GLU A 8 -2.42 -2.59 -8.34
N HIS A 9 -2.32 -1.52 -7.56
CA HIS A 9 -1.30 -1.35 -6.53
C HIS A 9 -1.89 -1.72 -5.17
N PHE A 10 -1.11 -2.47 -4.38
CA PHE A 10 -1.51 -2.93 -3.06
C PHE A 10 -0.43 -2.59 -2.04
N TRP A 11 -0.86 -2.21 -0.84
CA TRP A 11 0.03 -2.24 0.31
C TRP A 11 0.24 -3.68 0.77
N VAL A 12 1.47 -4.01 1.15
CA VAL A 12 1.84 -5.32 1.70
C VAL A 12 2.41 -5.11 3.10
N VAL A 13 1.64 -5.46 4.13
CA VAL A 13 2.04 -5.35 5.54
C VAL A 13 1.27 -6.36 6.42
N PRO A 14 1.95 -7.07 7.35
CA PRO A 14 3.40 -7.15 7.52
C PRO A 14 4.07 -7.93 6.38
N PHE A 15 5.38 -7.71 6.20
CA PHE A 15 6.22 -8.47 5.28
C PHE A 15 7.58 -8.77 5.91
N ARG A 16 8.27 -9.77 5.37
CA ARG A 16 9.64 -10.14 5.74
C ARG A 16 10.50 -10.32 4.51
N ARG A 17 11.81 -10.16 4.67
CA ARG A 17 12.78 -10.52 3.63
C ARG A 17 12.93 -12.04 3.50
N THR A 18 13.26 -12.47 2.30
CA THR A 18 13.70 -13.81 1.94
C THR A 18 15.07 -13.72 1.25
N GLU A 19 15.66 -14.84 0.86
CA GLU A 19 16.93 -14.82 0.09
C GLU A 19 16.76 -14.15 -1.29
N ALA A 20 15.59 -14.33 -1.92
CA ALA A 20 15.31 -13.85 -3.27
C ALA A 20 14.48 -12.57 -3.34
N GLY A 21 13.92 -12.09 -2.22
CA GLY A 21 13.03 -10.93 -2.21
C GLY A 21 12.29 -10.78 -0.89
N PHE A 22 10.96 -10.78 -0.97
CA PHE A 22 10.07 -10.54 0.16
C PHE A 22 8.85 -11.46 0.10
N VAL A 23 8.25 -11.70 1.26
CA VAL A 23 6.91 -12.28 1.36
C VAL A 23 6.13 -11.52 2.42
N GLY A 24 4.85 -11.22 2.14
CA GLY A 24 3.99 -10.49 3.06
C GLY A 24 2.52 -10.60 2.72
N ILE A 25 1.70 -9.87 3.47
CA ILE A 25 0.23 -9.97 3.40
C ILE A 25 -0.35 -8.77 2.66
N LEU A 26 -1.21 -9.01 1.68
CA LEU A 26 -1.99 -7.96 1.01
C LEU A 26 -2.95 -7.29 1.99
N SER A 27 -2.87 -5.96 2.11
CA SER A 27 -3.55 -5.19 3.16
C SER A 27 -4.72 -4.33 2.67
N ASN A 28 -5.10 -4.44 1.39
CA ASN A 28 -6.23 -3.73 0.81
C ASN A 28 -7.10 -4.69 -0.02
N GLN A 29 -8.39 -4.38 -0.08
CA GLN A 29 -9.36 -5.14 -0.87
C GLN A 29 -9.12 -4.90 -2.37
N PRO A 30 -8.98 -5.95 -3.19
CA PRO A 30 -8.96 -5.83 -4.65
C PRO A 30 -10.22 -5.15 -5.18
N ALA A 31 -10.05 -4.23 -6.13
CA ALA A 31 -11.17 -3.51 -6.74
C ALA A 31 -11.66 -4.18 -8.04
N GLU A 32 -10.73 -4.57 -8.91
CA GLU A 32 -10.99 -5.10 -10.25
C GLU A 32 -10.15 -6.34 -10.60
N VAL A 33 -8.99 -6.56 -9.96
CA VAL A 33 -8.24 -7.81 -10.10
C VAL A 33 -8.90 -8.94 -9.30
N HIS A 34 -8.99 -10.12 -9.90
CA HIS A 34 -9.68 -11.29 -9.33
C HIS A 34 -8.72 -12.44 -8.98
N ASN A 35 -7.43 -12.27 -9.27
CA ASN A 35 -6.40 -13.30 -9.05
C ASN A 35 -5.72 -13.23 -7.68
N VAL A 36 -6.14 -12.30 -6.82
CA VAL A 36 -5.69 -12.18 -5.43
C VAL A 36 -6.85 -11.81 -4.51
N VAL A 37 -6.70 -12.04 -3.20
CA VAL A 37 -7.68 -11.65 -2.18
C VAL A 37 -7.02 -10.92 -1.00
N LEU A 38 -7.81 -10.11 -0.28
CA LEU A 38 -7.37 -9.47 0.97
C LEU A 38 -6.85 -10.54 1.95
N GLY A 39 -5.70 -10.26 2.59
CA GLY A 39 -5.11 -11.18 3.57
C GLY A 39 -4.26 -12.31 2.96
N GLN A 40 -4.20 -12.42 1.64
CA GLN A 40 -3.35 -13.40 0.96
C GLN A 40 -1.86 -13.10 1.18
N ASN A 41 -1.08 -14.16 1.41
CA ASN A 41 0.39 -14.08 1.35
C ASN A 41 0.85 -14.00 -0.10
N ILE A 42 1.73 -13.04 -0.39
CA ILE A 42 2.29 -12.81 -1.71
C ILE A 42 3.80 -12.66 -1.64
N GLU A 43 4.50 -13.25 -2.62
CA GLU A 43 5.92 -13.04 -2.85
C GLU A 43 6.12 -11.89 -3.84
N PHE A 44 7.14 -11.06 -3.58
CA PHE A 44 7.47 -9.93 -4.43
C PHE A 44 8.95 -9.57 -4.33
N THR A 45 9.43 -8.84 -5.32
CA THR A 45 10.82 -8.37 -5.42
C THR A 45 10.88 -6.84 -5.32
N ARG A 46 12.09 -6.28 -5.37
CA ARG A 46 12.24 -4.81 -5.40
C ARG A 46 11.65 -4.17 -6.65
N ASP A 47 11.67 -4.88 -7.78
CA ASP A 47 11.21 -4.36 -9.06
C ASP A 47 9.67 -4.23 -9.10
N ASP A 48 8.97 -4.91 -8.20
CA ASP A 48 7.52 -4.81 -8.02
C ASP A 48 7.11 -3.59 -7.15
N ILE A 49 8.06 -2.93 -6.48
CA ILE A 49 7.80 -1.85 -5.53
C ILE A 49 7.73 -0.52 -6.27
N SER A 50 6.57 0.13 -6.21
CA SER A 50 6.30 1.45 -6.79
C SER A 50 6.26 2.57 -5.75
N ASP A 51 5.98 2.25 -4.49
CA ASP A 51 5.98 3.17 -3.35
C ASP A 51 6.26 2.38 -2.07
N TRP A 52 6.70 3.08 -1.03
CA TRP A 52 7.03 2.49 0.27
C TRP A 52 6.81 3.51 1.37
N GLY A 53 6.55 3.03 2.59
CA GLY A 53 6.46 3.89 3.74
C GLY A 53 6.67 3.17 5.06
N TYR A 54 6.98 3.93 6.10
CA TYR A 54 7.08 3.45 7.47
C TYR A 54 6.71 4.57 8.46
N THR A 55 6.31 4.19 9.67
CA THR A 55 6.03 5.16 10.73
C THR A 55 7.30 5.48 11.52
N ARG A 56 7.57 6.75 11.75
CA ARG A 56 8.65 7.27 12.59
C ARG A 56 8.11 8.35 13.51
N ASN A 57 8.22 8.14 14.82
CA ASN A 57 7.74 9.07 15.85
C ASN A 57 6.25 9.45 15.70
N GLY A 58 5.40 8.52 15.24
CA GLY A 58 3.98 8.77 15.00
C GLY A 58 3.67 9.45 13.66
N HIS A 59 4.67 9.78 12.85
CA HIS A 59 4.49 10.35 11.52
C HIS A 59 4.81 9.32 10.43
N GLN A 60 4.05 9.38 9.34
CA GLN A 60 4.25 8.57 8.15
C GLN A 60 5.39 9.17 7.32
N VAL A 61 6.42 8.36 7.08
CA VAL A 61 7.49 8.66 6.14
C VAL A 61 7.25 7.84 4.87
N GLY A 62 7.33 8.49 3.70
CA GLY A 62 7.02 7.85 2.43
C GLY A 62 5.51 7.78 2.17
N SER A 63 5.04 6.71 1.53
CA SER A 63 3.65 6.53 1.11
C SER A 63 3.14 7.70 0.26
N PHE A 64 3.98 8.18 -0.66
CA PHE A 64 3.70 9.39 -1.45
C PHE A 64 2.48 9.24 -2.35
N THR A 65 2.18 8.01 -2.78
CA THR A 65 0.96 7.71 -3.53
C THR A 65 -0.29 8.00 -2.70
N ALA A 66 -0.29 7.74 -1.39
CA ALA A 66 -1.41 8.08 -0.50
C ALA A 66 -1.63 9.60 -0.41
N CYS A 67 -0.55 10.39 -0.32
CA CYS A 67 -0.65 11.85 -0.36
C CYS A 67 -1.33 12.37 -1.64
N VAL A 68 -1.08 11.73 -2.79
CA VAL A 68 -1.76 12.09 -4.05
C VAL A 68 -3.24 11.72 -3.99
N MET A 69 -3.58 10.58 -3.38
CA MET A 69 -4.97 10.15 -3.22
C MET A 69 -5.78 11.10 -2.33
N PHE A 70 -5.19 11.68 -1.29
CA PHE A 70 -5.87 12.66 -0.44
C PHE A 70 -6.39 13.89 -1.20
N LYS A 71 -5.74 14.27 -2.30
CA LYS A 71 -6.21 15.38 -3.16
C LYS A 71 -7.49 15.07 -3.93
N ARG A 72 -7.88 13.79 -3.98
CA ARG A 72 -9.06 13.28 -4.68
C ARG A 72 -10.19 12.88 -3.73
N MET A 73 -9.95 12.95 -2.42
CA MET A 73 -10.92 12.64 -1.36
C MET A 73 -11.65 13.91 -0.92
N SER A 74 -12.74 13.75 -0.16
CA SER A 74 -13.30 14.87 0.61
C SER A 74 -12.29 15.37 1.65
N LYS A 75 -12.47 16.60 2.12
CA LYS A 75 -11.59 17.18 3.14
C LYS A 75 -11.64 16.36 4.43
N GLU A 76 -12.84 15.95 4.82
CA GLU A 76 -13.13 15.21 6.03
C GLU A 76 -12.43 13.83 6.02
N GLU A 77 -12.56 13.08 4.92
CA GLU A 77 -11.89 11.78 4.76
C GLU A 77 -10.38 11.91 4.76
N ALA A 78 -9.84 12.91 4.04
CA ALA A 78 -8.40 13.12 3.99
C ALA A 78 -7.82 13.49 5.36
N ASP A 79 -8.50 14.37 6.12
CA ASP A 79 -8.07 14.78 7.46
C ASP A 79 -8.16 13.63 8.48
N GLU A 80 -9.16 12.74 8.37
CA GLU A 80 -9.21 11.51 9.16
C GLU A 80 -8.00 10.62 8.86
N MET A 81 -7.70 10.38 7.58
CA MET A 81 -6.58 9.53 7.17
C MET A 81 -5.23 10.10 7.64
N ARG A 82 -5.05 11.41 7.54
CA ARG A 82 -3.86 12.12 8.06
C ARG A 82 -3.68 11.89 9.54
N THR A 83 -4.74 12.12 10.31
CA THR A 83 -4.71 12.00 11.77
C THR A 83 -4.46 10.56 12.19
N ARG A 84 -5.14 9.60 11.54
CA ARG A 84 -5.10 8.19 11.90
C ARG A 84 -3.75 7.55 11.60
N PHE A 85 -3.12 7.92 10.49
CA PHE A 85 -1.90 7.28 10.00
C PHE A 85 -0.65 8.17 10.11
N GLY A 86 -0.80 9.43 10.54
CA GLY A 86 0.30 10.36 10.79
C GLY A 86 0.87 11.01 9.53
N PHE A 87 0.08 11.26 8.50
CA PHE A 87 0.58 11.92 7.28
C PHE A 87 0.70 13.45 7.48
N ASP A 88 1.83 14.00 7.05
CA ASP A 88 2.11 15.45 7.06
C ASP A 88 1.71 16.16 5.75
N CYS A 89 1.45 15.37 4.71
CA CYS A 89 0.74 15.78 3.50
C CYS A 89 -0.78 15.64 3.75
#